data_AF-A0A7X9P8A4-F1
#
_entry.id   AF-A0A7X9P8A4-F1
#
_cell.length_a   1.000
_cell.length_b   1.000
_cell.length_c   1.000
_cell.angle_alpha   90.00
_cell.angle_beta   90.00
_cell.angle_gamma   90.00
#
_symmetry.space_group_name_H-M   'P 1'
#
loop_
_entity.id
_entity.type
_entity.pdbx_description
1 polymer ?
#
loop_
_entity_poly.entity_id
_entity_poly.type
_entity_poly.pdbx_seq_one_letter_code
_entity_poly.pdbx_strand_id
1 'polypeptide(L)'
;MRVGWFLSCLVFPAGCGLLGDPGELVGEMTVRATLEENSCGAALGTIPDVSELDVRLYERSGLLTWVGSQGTFQASIDAEGNFVFQARARQLLRGEEPDGLGGVRAACVVESTEEIRGKLVRRVRPAAADGGAGDAGEAEEAVPASVAATDTLRVGAAAGADCRDFIGFGGTSFETLPCRLVVQLEGAED
;
A
#
# COMPACT_ATOMS: atom_id res chain seq x y z
N MET A 1 54.92 23.52 -7.92
CA MET A 1 54.29 22.97 -9.14
C MET A 1 52.96 22.38 -8.73
N ARG A 2 51.87 22.86 -9.35
CA ARG A 2 50.49 22.42 -9.14
C ARG A 2 50.27 21.10 -9.89
N VAL A 3 49.76 20.08 -9.21
CA VAL A 3 49.16 18.91 -9.86
C VAL A 3 47.74 18.82 -9.34
N GLY A 4 46.82 19.29 -10.18
CA GLY A 4 45.39 19.23 -9.92
C GLY A 4 44.88 17.82 -10.16
N TRP A 5 44.30 17.21 -9.14
CA TRP A 5 43.42 16.07 -9.29
C TRP A 5 42.03 16.59 -9.62
N PHE A 6 41.67 16.53 -10.90
CA PHE A 6 40.28 16.53 -11.32
C PHE A 6 39.66 15.21 -10.90
N LEU A 7 39.05 15.18 -9.71
CA LEU A 7 37.96 14.23 -9.46
C LEU A 7 36.88 14.57 -10.50
N SER A 8 36.80 13.73 -11.53
CA SER A 8 35.59 13.67 -12.36
C SER A 8 34.45 13.26 -11.45
N CYS A 9 33.69 14.26 -11.00
CA CYS A 9 32.31 14.07 -10.59
C CYS A 9 31.58 13.45 -11.78
N LEU A 10 31.48 12.13 -11.81
CA LEU A 10 30.37 11.44 -12.44
C LEU A 10 29.12 11.83 -11.64
N VAL A 11 28.62 13.02 -11.95
CA VAL A 11 27.26 13.44 -11.64
C VAL A 11 26.37 12.51 -12.45
N PHE A 12 25.98 11.39 -11.83
CA PHE A 12 24.74 10.75 -12.23
C PHE A 12 23.65 11.80 -11.94
N PRO A 13 22.95 12.32 -12.96
CA PRO A 13 21.73 13.05 -12.67
C PRO A 13 20.87 12.11 -11.85
N ALA A 14 20.50 12.56 -10.65
CA ALA A 14 19.44 11.93 -9.90
C ALA A 14 18.28 11.75 -10.90
N GLY A 15 18.04 10.50 -11.31
CA GLY A 15 16.80 10.14 -11.94
C GLY A 15 15.73 10.41 -10.89
N CYS A 16 15.18 11.62 -10.92
CA CYS A 16 13.98 12.00 -10.20
C CYS A 16 12.92 10.96 -10.53
N GLY A 17 12.70 10.04 -9.58
CA GLY A 17 11.55 9.16 -9.60
C GLY A 17 10.31 10.04 -9.67
N LEU A 18 9.50 9.79 -10.70
CA LEU A 18 8.21 10.40 -11.02
C LEU A 18 7.15 10.12 -9.94
N LEU A 19 7.39 10.56 -8.71
CA LEU A 19 6.32 10.89 -7.78
C LEU A 19 6.23 12.41 -7.84
N GLY A 20 5.25 12.91 -8.61
CA GLY A 20 4.92 14.34 -8.58
C GLY A 20 4.61 14.79 -7.15
N ASP A 21 4.58 16.10 -6.93
CA ASP A 21 4.24 16.69 -5.64
C ASP A 21 3.00 16.01 -5.01
N PRO A 22 3.16 15.26 -3.90
CA PRO A 22 2.13 14.39 -3.33
C PRO A 22 0.95 15.17 -2.74
N GLY A 23 1.08 16.50 -2.61
CA GLY A 23 0.04 17.38 -2.07
C GLY A 23 0.37 17.88 -0.67
N GLU A 24 -0.67 18.32 0.01
CA GLU A 24 -0.59 18.81 1.38
C GLU A 24 -0.48 17.62 2.34
N LEU A 25 0.42 17.70 3.33
CA LEU A 25 0.49 16.71 4.40
C LEU A 25 -0.77 16.84 5.26
N VAL A 26 -1.57 15.77 5.32
CA VAL A 26 -2.82 15.73 6.09
C VAL A 26 -2.68 14.94 7.39
N GLY A 27 -1.58 14.21 7.57
CA GLY A 27 -1.23 13.62 8.85
C GLY A 27 0.01 12.74 8.79
N GLU A 28 0.67 12.61 9.94
CA GLU A 28 1.77 11.66 10.18
C GLU A 28 1.44 10.83 11.41
N MET A 29 1.42 9.50 11.27
CA MET A 29 0.98 8.61 12.35
C MET A 29 1.66 7.25 12.27
N THR A 30 1.77 6.60 13.43
CA THR A 30 2.07 5.17 13.50
C THR A 30 0.75 4.39 13.37
N VAL A 31 0.64 3.61 12.30
CA VAL A 31 -0.49 2.72 12.03
C VAL A 31 -0.17 1.35 12.61
N ARG A 32 -1.01 0.88 13.52
CA ARG A 32 -1.01 -0.48 14.02
C ARG A 32 -1.77 -1.39 13.06
N ALA A 33 -1.08 -2.39 12.55
CA ALA A 33 -1.60 -3.43 11.69
C ALA A 33 -1.81 -4.72 12.48
N THR A 34 -3.05 -5.19 12.60
CA THR A 34 -3.42 -6.41 13.33
C THR A 34 -3.92 -7.46 12.34
N LEU A 35 -3.31 -8.64 12.38
CA LEU A 35 -3.69 -9.75 11.52
C LEU A 35 -4.99 -10.39 12.01
N GLU A 36 -6.01 -10.41 11.17
CA GLU A 36 -7.33 -10.99 11.48
C GLU A 36 -7.52 -12.36 10.81
N GLU A 37 -7.06 -12.51 9.57
CA GLU A 37 -7.20 -13.74 8.79
C GLU A 37 -5.93 -14.01 7.99
N ASN A 38 -5.37 -15.23 8.06
CA ASN A 38 -4.32 -15.69 7.16
C ASN A 38 -4.62 -17.11 6.67
N SER A 39 -5.34 -17.20 5.55
CA SER A 39 -5.57 -18.48 4.88
C SER A 39 -4.44 -18.87 3.92
N CYS A 40 -3.48 -17.97 3.69
CA CYS A 40 -2.32 -18.19 2.83
C CYS A 40 -1.19 -18.98 3.52
N GLY A 41 -1.26 -19.11 4.85
CA GLY A 41 -0.27 -19.85 5.63
C GLY A 41 1.15 -19.30 5.43
N ALA A 42 2.12 -20.19 5.29
CA ALA A 42 3.52 -19.83 5.10
C ALA A 42 3.88 -19.36 3.68
N ALA A 43 2.94 -19.39 2.72
CA ALA A 43 3.18 -18.99 1.33
C ALA A 43 3.61 -17.50 1.20
N LEU A 44 3.11 -16.65 2.11
CA LEU A 44 3.47 -15.24 2.20
C LEU A 44 4.59 -14.98 3.23
N GLY A 45 5.23 -16.04 3.74
CA GLY A 45 6.16 -15.98 4.85
C GLY A 45 5.45 -15.91 6.21
N THR A 46 6.25 -15.75 7.27
CA THR A 46 5.73 -15.54 8.63
C THR A 46 5.24 -14.10 8.77
N ILE A 47 3.93 -13.94 8.90
CA ILE A 47 3.29 -12.65 9.14
C ILE A 47 3.04 -12.52 10.65
N PRO A 48 3.57 -11.47 11.32
CA PRO A 48 3.32 -11.27 12.74
C PRO A 48 1.85 -10.91 12.99
N ASP A 49 1.31 -11.34 14.14
CA ASP A 49 -0.07 -11.04 14.52
C ASP A 49 -0.32 -9.53 14.68
N VAL A 50 0.72 -8.77 15.04
CA VAL A 50 0.69 -7.32 15.16
C VAL A 50 1.97 -6.73 14.61
N SER A 51 1.87 -5.64 13.85
CA SER A 51 2.99 -4.83 13.39
C SER A 51 2.63 -3.34 13.46
N GLU A 52 3.65 -2.49 13.46
CA GLU A 52 3.50 -1.03 13.47
C GLU A 52 4.22 -0.45 12.25
N LEU A 53 3.61 0.55 11.64
CA LEU A 53 4.05 1.15 10.39
C LEU A 53 3.95 2.67 10.51
N ASP A 54 5.05 3.39 10.33
CA ASP A 54 5.00 4.84 10.24
C ASP A 54 4.51 5.26 8.85
N VAL A 55 3.49 6.12 8.84
CA VAL A 55 2.76 6.52 7.64
C VAL A 55 2.61 8.03 7.61
N ARG A 56 2.87 8.59 6.42
CA ARG A 56 2.53 9.97 6.08
C ARG A 56 1.42 9.96 5.04
N LEU A 57 0.37 10.71 5.30
CA LEU A 57 -0.77 10.86 4.42
C LEU A 57 -0.71 12.25 3.78
N TYR A 58 -0.82 12.31 2.47
CA TYR A 58 -0.92 13.56 1.72
C TYR A 58 -2.23 13.61 0.96
N GLU A 59 -2.79 14.80 0.78
CA GLU A 59 -3.97 14.98 -0.07
C GLU A 59 -3.75 16.04 -1.15
N ARG A 60 -4.28 15.75 -2.34
CA ARG A 60 -4.38 16.72 -3.42
C ARG A 60 -5.65 16.50 -4.23
N SER A 61 -6.56 17.47 -4.19
CA SER A 61 -7.75 17.50 -5.06
C SER A 61 -8.58 16.20 -5.02
N GLY A 62 -8.86 15.67 -3.82
CA GLY A 62 -9.62 14.43 -3.66
C GLY A 62 -8.82 13.14 -3.92
N LEU A 63 -7.49 13.25 -3.97
CA LEU A 63 -6.57 12.11 -4.01
C LEU A 63 -5.81 12.01 -2.69
N LEU A 64 -5.94 10.89 -1.99
CA LEU A 64 -5.13 10.53 -0.83
C LEU A 64 -3.89 9.75 -1.29
N THR A 65 -2.72 10.21 -0.89
CA THR A 65 -1.43 9.52 -1.08
C THR A 65 -0.95 9.00 0.27
N TRP A 66 -0.84 7.68 0.38
CA TRP A 66 -0.28 6.98 1.54
C TRP A 66 1.20 6.71 1.30
N VAL A 67 2.07 7.20 2.18
CA VAL A 67 3.52 6.99 2.12
C VAL A 67 3.97 6.25 3.38
N GLY A 68 4.38 4.99 3.24
CA GLY A 68 4.91 4.19 4.34
C GLY A 68 6.20 3.46 3.96
N SER A 69 6.75 2.70 4.91
CA SER A 69 7.98 1.91 4.68
C SER A 69 7.86 0.85 3.57
N GLN A 70 6.64 0.39 3.31
CA GLN A 70 6.33 -0.62 2.30
C GLN A 70 6.09 -0.03 0.89
N GLY A 71 5.98 1.30 0.77
CA GLY A 71 5.78 1.95 -0.51
C GLY A 71 4.86 3.17 -0.46
N THR A 72 4.44 3.60 -1.66
CA THR A 72 3.53 4.72 -1.85
C THR A 72 2.30 4.27 -2.62
N PHE A 73 1.12 4.55 -2.09
CA PHE A 73 -0.18 4.18 -2.66
C PHE A 73 -1.04 5.42 -2.85
N GLN A 74 -1.91 5.40 -3.87
CA GLN A 74 -2.84 6.50 -4.15
C GLN A 74 -4.28 5.98 -4.28
N ALA A 75 -5.23 6.71 -3.69
CA ALA A 75 -6.65 6.42 -3.75
C ALA A 75 -7.45 7.71 -3.89
N SER A 76 -8.61 7.63 -4.54
CA SER A 76 -9.61 8.69 -4.41
C SER A 76 -10.15 8.69 -2.98
N ILE A 77 -10.34 9.88 -2.42
CA ILE A 77 -10.99 10.10 -1.13
C ILE A 77 -12.24 10.95 -1.32
N ASP A 78 -13.35 10.58 -0.68
CA ASP A 78 -14.59 11.37 -0.70
C ASP A 78 -14.61 12.47 0.38
N ALA A 79 -15.65 13.30 0.36
CA ALA A 79 -15.80 14.41 1.30
C ALA A 79 -15.98 13.94 2.74
N GLU A 80 -16.46 12.71 2.94
CA GLU A 80 -16.60 12.07 4.24
C GLU A 80 -15.32 11.39 4.73
N GLY A 81 -14.26 11.40 3.91
CA GLY A 81 -12.95 10.83 4.20
C GLY A 81 -12.83 9.33 3.91
N ASN A 82 -13.80 8.71 3.24
CA ASN A 82 -13.69 7.30 2.85
C ASN A 82 -12.77 7.17 1.64
N PHE A 83 -11.95 6.13 1.63
CA PHE A 83 -11.01 5.85 0.56
C PHE A 83 -10.94 4.36 0.25
N VAL A 84 -10.52 4.05 -0.98
CA VAL A 84 -10.24 2.68 -1.43
C VAL A 84 -8.96 2.67 -2.26
N PHE A 85 -7.91 2.05 -1.74
CA PHE A 85 -6.71 1.71 -2.51
C PHE A 85 -6.91 0.35 -3.16
N GLN A 86 -6.48 0.21 -4.41
CA GLN A 86 -6.45 -1.09 -5.09
C GLN A 86 -5.14 -1.27 -5.84
N ALA A 87 -4.48 -2.39 -5.60
CA ALA A 87 -3.33 -2.82 -6.36
C ALA A 87 -3.57 -4.22 -6.92
N ARG A 88 -3.04 -4.48 -8.12
CA ARG A 88 -3.06 -5.81 -8.73
C ARG A 88 -1.67 -6.13 -9.25
N ALA A 89 -1.20 -7.33 -8.95
CA ALA A 89 0.03 -7.84 -9.52
C ALA A 89 -0.21 -9.21 -10.15
N ARG A 90 0.58 -9.54 -11.15
CA ARG A 90 0.60 -10.85 -11.79
C ARG A 90 2.04 -11.36 -11.80
N GLN A 91 2.23 -12.61 -11.41
CA GLN A 91 3.54 -13.25 -11.39
C GLN A 91 3.49 -14.52 -12.23
N LEU A 92 4.38 -14.60 -13.22
CA LEU A 92 4.61 -15.82 -13.99
C LEU A 92 5.50 -16.75 -13.17
N LEU A 93 4.95 -17.88 -12.72
CA LEU A 93 5.73 -18.92 -12.03
C LEU A 93 6.34 -19.91 -13.03
N ARG A 94 5.63 -20.15 -14.14
CA ARG A 94 6.07 -21.03 -15.22
C ARG A 94 5.46 -20.59 -16.55
N GLY A 95 6.28 -20.54 -17.60
CA GLY A 95 5.83 -20.30 -18.97
C GLY A 95 5.03 -21.46 -19.57
N GLU A 96 4.58 -21.30 -20.81
CA GLU A 96 4.00 -22.40 -21.58
C GLU A 96 5.10 -23.42 -21.94
N GLU A 97 4.76 -24.71 -21.90
CA GLU A 97 5.71 -25.78 -22.19
C GLU A 97 5.03 -26.93 -22.96
N PRO A 98 5.75 -27.71 -23.79
CA PRO A 98 5.21 -28.89 -24.42
C PRO A 98 4.69 -29.90 -23.40
N ASP A 99 3.52 -30.50 -23.64
CA ASP A 99 2.90 -31.45 -22.70
C ASP A 99 3.39 -32.91 -22.84
N GLY A 100 4.31 -33.17 -23.78
CA GLY A 100 4.82 -34.50 -24.09
C GLY A 100 3.87 -35.41 -24.89
N LEU A 101 2.66 -34.94 -25.22
CA LEU A 101 1.64 -35.62 -26.03
C LEU A 101 1.38 -34.94 -27.38
N GLY A 102 2.17 -33.91 -27.71
CA GLY A 102 2.03 -33.12 -28.94
C GLY A 102 1.18 -31.85 -28.77
N GLY A 103 0.77 -31.53 -27.54
CA GLY A 103 0.10 -30.29 -27.16
C GLY A 103 0.99 -29.33 -26.38
N VAL A 104 0.37 -28.28 -25.84
CA VAL A 104 1.02 -27.24 -25.02
C VAL A 104 0.28 -27.14 -23.69
N ARG A 105 1.05 -27.17 -22.60
CA ARG A 105 0.57 -26.90 -21.27
C ARG A 105 0.50 -25.39 -21.03
N ALA A 106 -0.62 -24.94 -20.49
CA ALA A 106 -0.83 -23.53 -20.15
C ALA A 106 0.19 -23.05 -19.10
N ALA A 107 0.58 -21.77 -19.20
CA ALA A 107 1.43 -21.13 -18.21
C ALA A 107 0.81 -21.18 -16.80
N CYS A 108 1.66 -21.19 -15.77
CA CYS A 108 1.22 -20.90 -14.42
C CYS A 108 1.48 -19.43 -14.11
N VAL A 109 0.39 -18.68 -13.98
CA VAL A 109 0.38 -17.27 -13.57
C VAL A 109 -0.46 -17.16 -12.31
N VAL A 110 0.09 -16.53 -11.29
CA VAL A 110 -0.62 -16.18 -10.05
C VAL A 110 -0.95 -14.69 -10.10
N GLU A 111 -2.13 -14.34 -9.62
CA GLU A 111 -2.59 -12.96 -9.50
C GLU A 111 -2.82 -12.64 -8.04
N SER A 112 -2.38 -11.46 -7.63
CA SER A 112 -2.75 -10.87 -6.36
C SER A 112 -3.60 -9.64 -6.58
N THR A 113 -4.59 -9.46 -5.73
CA THR A 113 -5.38 -8.23 -5.63
C THR A 113 -5.37 -7.80 -4.18
N GLU A 114 -4.82 -6.62 -3.94
CA GLU A 114 -4.77 -5.95 -2.65
C GLU A 114 -5.78 -4.82 -2.65
N GLU A 115 -6.52 -4.68 -1.56
CA GLU A 115 -7.53 -3.65 -1.40
C GLU A 115 -7.51 -3.13 0.02
N ILE A 116 -7.22 -1.84 0.19
CA ILE A 116 -7.28 -1.15 1.47
C ILE A 116 -8.49 -0.23 1.45
N ARG A 117 -9.49 -0.54 2.27
CA ARG A 117 -10.69 0.30 2.44
C ARG A 117 -10.70 0.92 3.81
N GLY A 118 -10.92 2.22 3.90
CA GLY A 118 -10.93 2.86 5.20
C GLY A 118 -11.54 4.24 5.20
N LYS A 119 -11.41 4.88 6.35
CA LYS A 119 -11.86 6.25 6.60
C LYS A 119 -10.75 7.04 7.27
N LEU A 120 -10.43 8.19 6.69
CA LEU A 120 -9.62 9.23 7.29
C LEU A 120 -10.54 10.20 8.02
N VAL A 121 -10.44 10.28 9.34
CA VAL A 121 -11.19 11.25 10.13
C VAL A 121 -10.28 12.42 10.43
N ARG A 122 -10.64 13.58 9.92
CA ARG A 122 -10.09 14.88 10.32
C ARG A 122 -11.04 15.47 11.34
N ARG A 123 -10.57 15.87 12.52
CA ARG A 123 -11.41 16.76 13.32
C ARG A 123 -11.07 18.18 12.89
N VAL A 124 -12.10 18.97 12.64
CA VAL A 124 -11.95 20.42 12.57
C VAL A 124 -12.38 20.90 13.94
N ARG A 125 -11.47 21.51 14.70
CA ARG A 125 -11.89 22.17 15.93
C ARG A 125 -12.56 23.47 15.50
N PRO A 126 -13.84 23.71 15.84
CA PRO A 126 -14.39 25.05 15.65
C PRO A 126 -13.51 26.02 16.45
N ALA A 127 -13.02 27.07 15.80
CA ALA A 127 -12.25 28.11 16.45
C ALA A 127 -13.00 28.53 17.72
N ALA A 128 -12.30 28.61 18.84
CA ALA A 128 -12.91 29.12 20.06
C ALA A 128 -13.52 30.48 19.71
N ALA A 129 -14.83 30.64 19.94
CA ALA A 129 -15.51 31.91 19.77
C ALA A 129 -15.00 32.87 20.85
N ASP A 130 -13.80 33.41 20.64
CA ASP A 130 -13.29 34.52 21.42
C ASP A 130 -14.22 35.69 21.09
N GLY A 131 -14.99 36.12 22.09
CA GLY A 131 -16.07 37.11 21.98
C GLY A 131 -15.59 38.54 21.66
N GLY A 132 -14.70 38.71 20.69
CA GLY A 132 -14.20 39.98 20.20
C GLY A 132 -14.65 40.20 18.75
N ALA A 133 -15.50 41.19 18.54
CA ALA A 133 -15.83 41.69 17.20
C ALA A 133 -14.54 42.18 16.50
N GLY A 134 -14.00 41.38 15.59
CA GLY A 134 -12.80 41.71 14.82
C GLY A 134 -12.66 40.76 13.64
N ASP A 135 -12.91 41.29 12.45
CA ASP A 135 -12.83 40.63 11.15
C ASP A 135 -11.39 40.13 10.88
N ALA A 136 -11.14 38.83 11.12
CA ALA A 136 -9.93 38.14 10.72
C ALA A 136 -10.28 36.65 10.49
N GLY A 137 -10.04 36.18 9.27
CA GLY A 137 -10.41 34.84 8.81
C GLY A 137 -10.04 33.74 9.81
N GLU A 138 -11.04 32.95 10.18
CA GLU A 138 -10.93 31.82 11.10
C GLU A 138 -9.84 30.86 10.58
N ALA A 139 -8.73 30.79 11.30
CA ALA A 139 -7.75 29.74 11.11
C ALA A 139 -8.35 28.45 11.69
N GLU A 140 -8.78 27.55 10.81
CA GLU A 140 -9.15 26.19 11.19
C GLU A 140 -7.92 25.52 11.84
N GLU A 141 -8.02 25.19 13.13
CA GLU A 141 -6.98 24.43 13.83
C GLU A 141 -7.09 22.97 13.36
N ALA A 142 -6.09 22.50 12.62
CA ALA A 142 -5.97 21.12 12.18
C ALA A 142 -5.88 20.23 13.43
N VAL A 143 -6.86 19.33 13.61
CA VAL A 143 -6.82 18.33 14.68
C VAL A 143 -6.16 17.05 14.12
N PRO A 144 -5.43 16.29 14.95
CA PRO A 144 -4.79 15.04 14.55
C PRO A 144 -5.71 14.15 13.73
N ALA A 145 -5.20 13.74 12.57
CA ALA A 145 -5.87 12.78 11.71
C ALA A 145 -5.85 11.39 12.36
N SER A 146 -6.95 10.65 12.20
CA SER A 146 -6.98 9.22 12.52
C SER A 146 -7.43 8.41 11.32
N VAL A 147 -6.83 7.23 11.15
CA VAL A 147 -7.18 6.28 10.11
C VAL A 147 -7.73 4.99 10.72
N ALA A 148 -8.82 4.50 10.15
CA ALA A 148 -9.32 3.15 10.39
C ALA A 148 -9.56 2.50 9.03
N ALA A 149 -8.89 1.38 8.75
CA ALA A 149 -8.97 0.71 7.47
C ALA A 149 -8.86 -0.81 7.61
N THR A 150 -9.28 -1.52 6.58
CA THR A 150 -9.07 -2.96 6.42
C THR A 150 -8.32 -3.17 5.12
N ASP A 151 -7.16 -3.82 5.21
CA ASP A 151 -6.41 -4.32 4.07
C ASP A 151 -6.80 -5.79 3.81
N THR A 152 -7.17 -6.10 2.57
CA THR A 152 -7.45 -7.46 2.12
C THR A 152 -6.61 -7.79 0.90
N LEU A 153 -5.69 -8.75 1.08
CA LEU A 153 -4.94 -9.36 0.00
C LEU A 153 -5.58 -10.69 -0.39
N ARG A 154 -5.89 -10.85 -1.68
CA ARG A 154 -6.37 -12.10 -2.28
C ARG A 154 -5.35 -12.60 -3.27
N VAL A 155 -5.03 -13.88 -3.22
CA VAL A 155 -4.07 -14.52 -4.14
C VAL A 155 -4.72 -15.75 -4.76
N GLY A 156 -4.59 -15.90 -6.09
CA GLY A 156 -5.18 -17.00 -6.83
C GLY A 156 -4.49 -17.26 -8.16
N ALA A 157 -4.76 -18.41 -8.77
CA ALA A 157 -4.32 -18.66 -10.14
C ALA A 157 -5.08 -17.74 -11.12
N ALA A 158 -4.37 -17.17 -12.10
CA ALA A 158 -4.97 -16.40 -13.17
C ALA A 158 -5.98 -17.25 -13.96
N ALA A 159 -6.98 -16.59 -14.54
CA ALA A 159 -7.94 -17.26 -15.42
C ALA A 159 -7.20 -17.99 -16.57
N GLY A 160 -7.45 -19.29 -16.72
CA GLY A 160 -6.83 -20.14 -17.73
C GLY A 160 -5.42 -20.63 -17.42
N ALA A 161 -4.82 -20.25 -16.28
CA ALA A 161 -3.52 -20.75 -15.85
C ALA A 161 -3.59 -22.18 -15.29
N ASP A 162 -2.54 -22.97 -15.53
CA ASP A 162 -2.36 -24.30 -14.93
C ASP A 162 -1.27 -24.28 -13.86
N CYS A 163 -1.67 -24.07 -12.61
CA CYS A 163 -0.78 -24.01 -11.44
C CYS A 163 -0.84 -25.27 -10.56
N ARG A 164 -1.39 -26.39 -11.05
CA ARG A 164 -1.57 -27.62 -10.25
C ARG A 164 -0.26 -28.16 -9.65
N ASP A 165 0.86 -28.01 -10.35
CA ASP A 165 2.16 -28.47 -9.86
C ASP A 165 2.73 -27.59 -8.74
N PHE A 166 2.25 -26.35 -8.63
CA PHE A 166 2.67 -25.37 -7.62
C PHE A 166 1.73 -25.36 -6.40
N ILE A 167 0.64 -26.13 -6.46
CA ILE A 167 -0.37 -26.24 -5.40
C ILE A 167 -0.29 -27.64 -4.79
N GLY A 168 0.00 -27.73 -3.50
CA GLY A 168 -0.21 -28.97 -2.72
C GLY A 168 0.89 -30.03 -2.74
N PHE A 169 2.09 -29.78 -3.31
CA PHE A 169 3.25 -30.64 -3.09
C PHE A 169 4.32 -29.90 -2.27
N GLY A 170 4.55 -30.39 -1.05
CA GLY A 170 5.34 -29.77 0.02
C GLY A 170 6.61 -29.04 -0.45
N GLY A 171 6.66 -27.74 -0.16
CA GLY A 171 7.77 -26.87 -0.52
C GLY A 171 7.32 -25.43 -0.71
N THR A 172 6.89 -24.80 0.37
CA THR A 172 6.90 -23.34 0.62
C THR A 172 6.11 -22.38 -0.28
N SER A 173 5.59 -22.79 -1.43
CA SER A 173 5.16 -21.79 -2.42
C SER A 173 3.66 -21.43 -2.32
N PHE A 174 2.73 -22.39 -2.32
CA PHE A 174 1.29 -22.10 -2.24
C PHE A 174 0.49 -23.34 -1.76
N GLU A 175 0.34 -23.51 -0.45
CA GLU A 175 -0.36 -24.70 0.09
C GLU A 175 -1.88 -24.67 -0.15
N THR A 176 -2.47 -23.48 -0.31
CA THR A 176 -3.93 -23.27 -0.22
C THR A 176 -4.49 -22.20 -1.17
N LEU A 177 -4.08 -22.16 -2.44
CA LEU A 177 -4.72 -21.25 -3.41
C LEU A 177 -6.15 -21.73 -3.79
N PRO A 178 -7.13 -20.81 -3.92
CA PRO A 178 -7.04 -19.38 -3.65
C PRO A 178 -6.97 -19.09 -2.14
N CYS A 179 -6.18 -18.10 -1.76
CA CYS A 179 -5.99 -17.72 -0.36
C CYS A 179 -6.26 -16.24 -0.12
N ARG A 180 -6.45 -15.89 1.15
CA ARG A 180 -6.82 -14.57 1.64
C ARG A 180 -6.03 -14.20 2.89
N LEU A 181 -5.60 -12.94 2.94
CA LEU A 181 -5.06 -12.27 4.12
C LEU A 181 -5.95 -11.06 4.44
N VAL A 182 -6.28 -10.86 5.71
CA VAL A 182 -7.03 -9.69 6.19
C VAL A 182 -6.29 -9.07 7.35
N VAL A 183 -6.02 -7.77 7.24
CA VAL A 183 -5.32 -6.99 8.25
C VAL A 183 -6.18 -5.77 8.59
N GLN A 184 -6.38 -5.55 9.89
CA GLN A 184 -7.02 -4.35 10.40
C GLN A 184 -5.95 -3.27 10.67
N LEU A 185 -6.19 -2.06 10.18
CA LEU A 185 -5.28 -0.93 10.28
C LEU A 185 -5.92 0.18 11.12
N GLU A 186 -5.23 0.61 12.16
CA GLU A 186 -5.67 1.69 13.04
C GLU A 186 -4.51 2.61 13.37
N GLY A 187 -4.69 3.92 13.21
CA GLY A 187 -3.68 4.92 13.55
C GLY A 187 -4.32 6.24 13.93
N ALA A 188 -3.66 6.97 14.81
CA ALA A 188 -4.01 8.34 15.16
C ALA A 188 -2.72 9.13 15.33
N GLU A 189 -2.74 10.37 14.90
CA GLU A 189 -1.66 11.32 15.17
C GLU A 189 -1.69 11.70 16.67
N ASP A 190 -0.50 11.75 17.27
CA ASP A 190 -0.29 11.97 18.72
C ASP A 190 -0.51 13.43 19.16
#